data_AF-A0A7Y3KCY9-F1
#
_entry.id   AF-A0A7Y3KCY9-F1
#
_cell.length_a   1.000
_cell.length_b   1.000
_cell.length_c   1.000
_cell.angle_alpha   90.00
_cell.angle_beta   90.00
_cell.angle_gamma   90.00
#
_symmetry.space_group_name_H-M   'P 1'
#
loop_
_entity.id
_entity.type
_entity.pdbx_description
1 polymer ?
#
loop_
_entity_poly.entity_id
_entity_poly.type
_entity_poly.pdbx_seq_one_letter_code
_entity_poly.pdbx_strand_id
1 'polypeptide(L)'
;MSPKPNYLPVLSNYTLTGLRQNHQDIPYLVAEDLKNHDAFYVMDNLSSYHREVHRIALQLALEHLHGRMPPSWQTGVAFAQLGSGARSEQSIFSDQDHALLYGGFTSKVTSDEDAYYQKLGEVTAAMLHEIGYPFCTGNIMASNARWRGTLAMWEARIQEYADLPDWDNLRFLLIAADARTVIGEKGLVAKIRQAVAHVVARSPYIRYKVSDQALTQKVALSLLGGIKLEVDPLHKGKFSIKEGLYSPLVNCVRIWALSMDVGEPSTTKRIERLIEKKAWTKDLALPILAALETALYFRLRHHVKMALSGQTIDDYVSIDELSDAERERIKRAMRVTKQLSQITARQFPRPG
;
A
#
# COMPACT_ATOMS: atom_id res chain seq x y z
N MET A 1 30.25 -0.92 -1.35
CA MET A 1 28.83 -1.31 -1.25
C MET A 1 28.70 -2.21 -0.04
N SER A 2 28.19 -1.69 1.08
CA SER A 2 27.83 -2.55 2.20
C SER A 2 26.79 -3.57 1.72
N PRO A 3 26.90 -4.86 2.10
CA PRO A 3 25.87 -5.84 1.74
C PRO A 3 24.53 -5.32 2.23
N LYS A 4 23.50 -5.41 1.38
CA LYS A 4 22.16 -5.00 1.77
C LYS A 4 21.74 -5.85 2.99
N PRO A 5 21.41 -5.31 4.18
CA PRO A 5 20.58 -6.03 5.13
C PRO A 5 19.40 -6.62 4.39
N ASN A 6 19.30 -7.92 4.49
CA ASN A 6 18.22 -8.71 3.97
C ASN A 6 17.54 -9.25 5.22
N TYR A 7 16.25 -9.00 5.42
CA TYR A 7 15.52 -9.60 6.55
C TYR A 7 15.10 -11.04 6.24
N LEU A 8 15.26 -11.52 4.99
CA LEU A 8 14.93 -12.89 4.60
C LEU A 8 15.74 -13.98 5.33
N PRO A 9 17.03 -13.80 5.71
CA PRO A 9 17.76 -14.76 6.54
C PRO A 9 17.16 -14.96 7.94
N VAL A 10 16.32 -14.04 8.42
CA VAL A 10 15.56 -14.20 9.67
C VAL A 10 14.46 -15.25 9.50
N LEU A 11 13.98 -15.48 8.28
CA LEU A 11 13.06 -16.57 7.94
C LEU A 11 13.81 -17.91 7.94
N SER A 12 14.12 -18.39 9.14
CA SER A 12 14.86 -19.65 9.36
C SER A 12 13.93 -20.85 9.60
N ASN A 13 12.66 -20.59 9.94
CA ASN A 13 11.63 -21.60 10.20
C ASN A 13 10.33 -21.19 9.50
N TYR A 14 9.90 -21.99 8.52
CA TYR A 14 8.73 -21.74 7.68
C TYR A 14 7.42 -22.31 8.23
N THR A 15 7.40 -22.75 9.49
CA THR A 15 6.15 -23.08 10.19
C THR A 15 5.40 -21.82 10.63
N LEU A 16 4.09 -21.90 10.88
CA LEU A 16 3.30 -20.77 11.39
C LEU A 16 3.89 -20.20 12.69
N THR A 17 4.27 -21.06 13.64
CA THR A 17 4.94 -20.66 14.88
C THR A 17 6.27 -19.95 14.62
N GLY A 18 7.09 -20.48 13.71
CA GLY A 18 8.37 -19.87 13.34
C GLY A 18 8.19 -18.48 12.70
N LEU A 19 7.26 -18.36 11.75
CA LEU A 19 6.93 -17.10 11.11
C LEU A 19 6.40 -16.07 12.11
N ARG A 20 5.57 -16.50 13.06
CA ARG A 20 5.06 -15.63 14.14
C ARG A 20 6.18 -15.09 15.02
N GLN A 21 7.12 -15.94 15.43
CA GLN A 21 8.29 -15.50 16.19
C GLN A 21 9.13 -14.50 15.38
N ASN A 22 9.42 -14.82 14.12
CA ASN A 22 10.17 -13.92 13.24
C ASN A 22 9.46 -12.56 13.09
N HIS A 23 8.13 -12.54 13.01
CA HIS A 23 7.36 -11.32 12.90
C HIS A 23 7.42 -10.46 14.18
N GLN A 24 7.50 -11.09 15.35
CA GLN A 24 7.70 -10.41 16.64
C GLN A 24 9.10 -9.77 16.77
N ASP A 25 10.09 -10.29 16.04
CA ASP A 25 11.47 -9.78 16.07
C ASP A 25 11.70 -8.60 15.12
N ILE A 26 10.83 -8.40 14.12
CA ILE A 26 10.94 -7.33 13.11
C ILE A 26 11.11 -5.92 13.70
N PRO A 27 10.39 -5.51 14.76
CA PRO A 27 10.57 -4.18 15.35
C PRO A 27 12.02 -3.90 15.77
N TYR A 28 12.74 -4.90 16.31
CA TYR A 28 14.14 -4.75 16.73
C TYR A 28 15.08 -4.56 15.54
N LEU A 29 14.88 -5.33 14.47
CA LEU A 29 15.69 -5.23 13.25
C LEU A 29 15.50 -3.88 12.56
N VAL A 30 14.25 -3.42 12.46
CA VAL A 30 13.92 -2.12 11.87
C VAL A 30 14.45 -0.98 12.73
N ALA A 31 14.41 -1.09 14.06
CA ALA A 31 15.00 -0.11 14.97
C ALA A 31 16.51 0.07 14.74
N GLU A 32 17.23 -1.03 14.51
CA GLU A 32 18.66 -0.99 14.25
C GLU A 32 18.98 -0.42 12.86
N ASP A 33 18.25 -0.84 11.84
CA ASP A 33 18.48 -0.38 10.48
C ASP A 33 18.18 1.12 10.30
N LEU A 34 17.16 1.64 10.99
CA LEU A 34 16.81 3.08 10.99
C LEU A 34 17.93 3.98 11.56
N LYS A 35 18.87 3.45 12.34
CA LYS A 35 20.03 4.23 12.83
C LYS A 35 21.08 4.45 11.74
N ASN A 36 21.12 3.55 10.77
CA ASN A 36 22.23 3.43 9.82
C ASN A 36 21.83 3.70 8.36
N HIS A 37 20.53 3.76 8.06
CA HIS A 37 20.01 3.87 6.71
C HIS A 37 18.79 4.82 6.61
N ASP A 38 18.53 5.32 5.41
CA ASP A 38 17.32 6.11 5.13
C ASP A 38 16.05 5.25 5.12
N ALA A 39 14.89 5.90 5.20
CA ALA A 39 13.62 5.17 5.29
C ALA A 39 13.28 4.38 4.01
N PHE A 40 13.66 4.83 2.81
CA PHE A 40 13.37 4.08 1.60
C PHE A 40 14.10 2.74 1.59
N TYR A 41 15.35 2.77 2.02
CA TYR A 41 16.18 1.59 2.17
C TYR A 41 15.57 0.57 3.14
N VAL A 42 15.21 1.01 4.35
CA VAL A 42 14.58 0.15 5.38
C VAL A 42 13.23 -0.41 4.88
N MET A 43 12.43 0.43 4.23
CA MET A 43 11.12 0.04 3.71
C MET A 43 11.21 -0.99 2.57
N ASP A 44 12.23 -0.95 1.71
CA ASP A 44 12.41 -1.95 0.65
C ASP A 44 12.73 -3.33 1.23
N ASN A 45 13.60 -3.39 2.24
CA ASN A 45 13.93 -4.63 2.95
C ASN A 45 12.72 -5.17 3.71
N LEU A 46 12.02 -4.30 4.44
CA LEU A 46 10.82 -4.66 5.20
C LEU A 46 9.70 -5.17 4.28
N SER A 47 9.49 -4.51 3.14
CA SER A 47 8.50 -4.92 2.15
C SER A 47 8.86 -6.24 1.49
N SER A 48 10.15 -6.53 1.30
CA SER A 48 10.61 -7.82 0.78
C SER A 48 10.35 -8.94 1.77
N TYR A 49 10.58 -8.70 3.06
CA TYR A 49 10.19 -9.63 4.13
C TYR A 49 8.67 -9.88 4.15
N HIS A 50 7.85 -8.83 4.16
CA HIS A 50 6.39 -9.00 4.20
C HIS A 50 5.87 -9.80 3.02
N ARG A 51 6.38 -9.52 1.79
CA ARG A 51 6.03 -10.30 0.60
C ARG A 51 6.40 -11.77 0.73
N GLU A 52 7.57 -12.06 1.29
CA GLU A 52 7.99 -13.44 1.48
C GLU A 52 7.12 -14.18 2.50
N VAL A 53 6.77 -13.52 3.60
CA VAL A 53 5.82 -14.10 4.58
C VAL A 53 4.46 -14.38 3.93
N HIS A 54 3.96 -13.45 3.11
CA HIS A 54 2.71 -13.66 2.34
C HIS A 54 2.83 -14.82 1.35
N ARG A 55 3.99 -14.97 0.70
CA ARG A 55 4.29 -16.08 -0.21
C ARG A 55 4.26 -17.43 0.53
N ILE A 56 4.91 -17.51 1.69
CA ILE A 56 4.98 -18.73 2.50
C ILE A 56 3.61 -19.07 3.08
N ALA A 57 2.87 -18.08 3.59
CA ALA A 57 1.52 -18.29 4.12
C ALA A 57 0.58 -18.91 3.06
N LEU A 58 0.65 -18.44 1.82
CA LEU A 58 -0.09 -19.03 0.70
C LEU A 58 0.36 -20.47 0.39
N GLN A 59 1.66 -20.76 0.47
CA GLN A 59 2.17 -22.13 0.27
C GLN A 59 1.68 -23.09 1.35
N LEU A 60 1.72 -22.68 2.62
CA LEU A 60 1.16 -23.46 3.72
C LEU A 60 -0.35 -23.68 3.54
N ALA A 61 -1.08 -22.67 3.05
CA ALA A 61 -2.50 -22.79 2.78
C ALA A 61 -2.80 -23.81 1.66
N LEU A 62 -1.99 -23.84 0.61
CA LEU A 62 -2.08 -24.83 -0.46
C LEU A 62 -1.82 -26.25 0.05
N GLU A 63 -0.76 -26.42 0.85
CA GLU A 63 -0.41 -27.70 1.49
C GLU A 63 -1.54 -28.18 2.41
N HIS A 64 -2.12 -27.29 3.21
CA HIS A 64 -3.24 -27.59 4.09
C HIS A 64 -4.48 -28.06 3.34
N LEU A 65 -4.75 -27.50 2.16
CA LEU A 65 -5.87 -27.92 1.31
C LEU A 65 -5.57 -29.19 0.50
N HIS A 66 -4.48 -29.90 0.79
CA HIS A 66 -3.98 -31.07 0.04
C HIS A 66 -3.74 -30.77 -1.45
N GLY A 67 -3.66 -29.49 -1.81
CA GLY A 67 -3.34 -29.03 -3.14
C GLY A 67 -1.82 -29.01 -3.29
N ARG A 68 -1.25 -29.93 -4.08
CA ARG A 68 -0.03 -29.55 -4.81
C ARG A 68 -0.41 -28.34 -5.65
N MET A 69 0.44 -27.31 -5.73
CA MET A 69 0.28 -26.28 -6.76
C MET A 69 -0.01 -27.01 -8.07
N PRO A 70 -1.22 -26.90 -8.66
CA PRO A 70 -1.45 -27.53 -9.95
C PRO A 70 -0.40 -26.98 -10.91
N PRO A 71 0.02 -27.71 -11.95
CA PRO A 71 0.93 -27.18 -12.96
C PRO A 71 0.45 -25.82 -13.52
N SER A 72 -0.86 -25.56 -13.51
CA SER A 72 -1.52 -24.29 -13.84
C SER A 72 -1.36 -23.16 -12.81
N TRP A 73 -0.86 -23.40 -11.60
CA TRP A 73 -0.56 -22.34 -10.65
C TRP A 73 0.57 -21.43 -11.16
N GLN A 74 1.52 -21.99 -11.91
CA GLN A 74 2.56 -21.20 -12.59
C GLN A 74 2.00 -20.49 -13.82
N THR A 75 0.91 -20.99 -14.41
CA THR A 75 0.29 -20.47 -15.64
C THR A 75 -1.20 -20.21 -15.43
N GLY A 76 -1.51 -19.00 -14.96
CA GLY A 76 -2.90 -18.51 -14.92
C GLY A 76 -3.50 -18.30 -13.53
N VAL A 77 -2.69 -18.38 -12.47
CA VAL A 77 -3.05 -17.91 -11.13
C VAL A 77 -2.04 -16.87 -10.67
N ALA A 78 -2.49 -15.83 -9.95
CA ALA A 78 -1.61 -14.85 -9.33
C ALA A 78 -2.15 -14.42 -7.97
N PHE A 79 -1.31 -14.51 -6.95
CA PHE A 79 -1.56 -13.90 -5.65
C PHE A 79 -0.83 -12.57 -5.57
N ALA A 80 -1.54 -11.53 -5.18
CA ALA A 80 -1.06 -10.17 -5.18
C ALA A 80 -1.24 -9.52 -3.81
N GLN A 81 -0.26 -8.72 -3.40
CA GLN A 81 -0.49 -7.71 -2.39
C GLN A 81 -1.20 -6.52 -3.01
N LEU A 82 -1.95 -5.80 -2.18
CA LEU A 82 -2.62 -4.55 -2.51
C LEU A 82 -2.14 -3.44 -1.57
N GLY A 83 -2.61 -2.21 -1.81
CA GLY A 83 -2.40 -1.11 -0.87
C GLY A 83 -0.92 -0.84 -0.55
N SER A 84 -0.62 -0.54 0.72
CA SER A 84 0.72 -0.16 1.18
C SER A 84 1.77 -1.25 0.94
N GLY A 85 1.44 -2.53 1.14
CA GLY A 85 2.33 -3.66 0.85
C GLY A 85 2.77 -3.68 -0.61
N ALA A 86 1.82 -3.44 -1.50
CA ALA A 86 2.07 -3.43 -2.93
C ALA A 86 2.87 -2.21 -3.43
N ARG A 87 2.84 -1.09 -2.68
CA ARG A 87 3.67 0.09 -2.97
C ARG A 87 5.12 -0.03 -2.44
N SER A 88 5.45 -1.09 -1.69
CA SER A 88 6.63 -1.17 -0.81
C SER A 88 6.63 -0.13 0.32
N GLU A 89 5.46 0.12 0.90
CA GLU A 89 5.25 1.17 1.92
C GLU A 89 4.54 0.62 3.18
N GLN A 90 4.54 -0.70 3.37
CA GLN A 90 3.97 -1.38 4.54
C GLN A 90 4.91 -1.25 5.75
N SER A 91 4.34 -0.91 6.91
CA SER A 91 5.10 -0.78 8.15
C SER A 91 5.18 -2.11 8.91
N ILE A 92 5.93 -2.14 10.01
CA ILE A 92 6.21 -3.35 10.81
C ILE A 92 4.97 -4.12 11.26
N PHE A 93 3.86 -3.41 11.45
CA PHE A 93 2.56 -3.95 11.74
C PHE A 93 1.55 -3.28 10.82
N SER A 94 0.91 -4.08 9.98
CA SER A 94 -0.13 -3.64 9.07
C SER A 94 -1.10 -4.78 8.89
N ASP A 95 -2.34 -4.43 8.58
CA ASP A 95 -3.30 -5.37 8.03
C ASP A 95 -2.78 -6.09 6.77
N GLN A 96 -3.44 -7.21 6.48
CA GLN A 96 -3.22 -7.99 5.28
C GLN A 96 -4.16 -7.51 4.16
N ASP A 97 -3.55 -6.93 3.13
CA ASP A 97 -4.24 -6.48 1.92
C ASP A 97 -3.78 -7.34 0.74
N HIS A 98 -4.63 -8.26 0.26
CA HIS A 98 -4.28 -9.18 -0.82
C HIS A 98 -5.43 -9.56 -1.74
N ALA A 99 -5.08 -10.02 -2.93
CA ALA A 99 -5.98 -10.46 -3.98
C ALA A 99 -5.52 -11.76 -4.63
N LEU A 100 -6.48 -12.47 -5.22
CA LEU A 100 -6.23 -13.72 -5.95
C LEU A 100 -6.86 -13.68 -7.34
N LEU A 101 -6.05 -13.84 -8.38
CA LEU A 101 -6.49 -13.94 -9.76
C LEU A 101 -6.32 -15.37 -10.26
N TYR A 102 -7.28 -15.90 -11.01
CA TYR A 102 -7.26 -17.27 -11.53
C TYR A 102 -7.94 -17.39 -12.91
N GLY A 103 -7.88 -18.58 -13.53
CA GLY A 103 -8.46 -18.84 -14.86
C GLY A 103 -7.62 -18.31 -16.04
N GLY A 104 -6.41 -17.81 -15.75
CA GLY A 104 -5.46 -17.26 -16.70
C GLY A 104 -6.04 -16.19 -17.63
N PHE A 105 -5.41 -16.02 -18.79
CA PHE A 105 -5.88 -15.06 -19.79
C PHE A 105 -7.15 -15.52 -20.51
N THR A 106 -7.50 -16.80 -20.42
CA THR A 106 -8.77 -17.31 -20.95
C THR A 106 -9.98 -16.91 -20.11
N SER A 107 -9.76 -16.53 -18.84
CA SER A 107 -10.80 -16.24 -17.85
C SER A 107 -11.84 -17.36 -17.68
N LYS A 108 -11.47 -18.62 -17.97
CA LYS A 108 -12.34 -19.78 -17.83
C LYS A 108 -12.04 -20.45 -16.50
N VAL A 109 -13.09 -20.68 -15.71
CA VAL A 109 -13.04 -21.34 -14.40
C VAL A 109 -14.36 -22.08 -14.20
N THR A 110 -14.33 -23.26 -13.60
CA THR A 110 -15.54 -23.97 -13.15
C THR A 110 -16.03 -23.42 -11.81
N SER A 111 -17.27 -23.72 -11.42
CA SER A 111 -17.77 -23.36 -10.09
C SER A 111 -16.96 -24.01 -8.96
N ASP A 112 -16.48 -25.24 -9.16
CA ASP A 112 -15.66 -25.96 -8.18
C ASP A 112 -14.28 -25.31 -8.02
N GLU A 113 -13.69 -24.82 -9.12
CA GLU A 113 -12.44 -24.07 -9.09
C GLU A 113 -12.62 -22.71 -8.38
N ASP A 114 -13.71 -21.97 -8.64
CA ASP A 114 -14.00 -20.72 -7.93
C ASP A 114 -14.15 -20.95 -6.41
N ALA A 115 -14.89 -22.00 -6.02
CA ALA A 115 -15.05 -22.41 -4.63
C ALA A 115 -13.72 -22.80 -3.98
N TYR A 116 -12.84 -23.51 -4.71
CA TYR A 116 -11.50 -23.83 -4.26
C TYR A 116 -10.67 -22.55 -3.99
N TYR A 117 -10.68 -21.59 -4.92
CA TYR A 117 -9.92 -20.34 -4.75
C TYR A 117 -10.48 -19.44 -3.65
N GLN A 118 -11.80 -19.45 -3.44
CA GLN A 118 -12.39 -18.84 -2.26
C GLN A 118 -11.83 -19.49 -0.99
N LYS A 119 -11.84 -20.82 -0.91
CA LYS A 119 -11.36 -21.53 0.28
C LYS A 119 -9.88 -21.27 0.53
N LEU A 120 -9.09 -21.21 -0.53
CA LEU A 120 -7.67 -20.85 -0.44
C LEU A 120 -7.46 -19.43 0.10
N GLY A 121 -8.26 -18.46 -0.35
CA GLY A 121 -8.23 -17.10 0.17
C GLY A 121 -8.56 -17.03 1.67
N GLU A 122 -9.57 -17.77 2.12
CA GLU A 122 -9.95 -17.89 3.54
C GLU A 122 -8.82 -18.48 4.39
N VAL A 123 -8.25 -19.62 3.97
CA VAL A 123 -7.18 -20.30 4.71
C VAL A 123 -5.91 -19.43 4.75
N THR A 124 -5.54 -18.80 3.63
CA THR A 124 -4.39 -17.89 3.57
C THR A 124 -4.56 -16.72 4.53
N ALA A 125 -5.77 -16.14 4.59
CA ALA A 125 -6.05 -15.02 5.49
C ALA A 125 -5.97 -15.44 6.97
N ALA A 126 -6.48 -16.63 7.31
CA ALA A 126 -6.39 -17.19 8.66
C ALA A 126 -4.92 -17.45 9.07
N MET A 127 -4.10 -17.99 8.17
CA MET A 127 -2.68 -18.23 8.42
C MET A 127 -1.89 -16.93 8.61
N LEU A 128 -2.13 -15.92 7.77
CA LEU A 128 -1.54 -14.59 7.96
C LEU A 128 -1.93 -13.97 9.30
N HIS A 129 -3.18 -14.16 9.72
CA HIS A 129 -3.63 -13.72 11.04
C HIS A 129 -2.89 -14.43 12.17
N GLU A 130 -2.68 -15.74 12.08
CA GLU A 130 -1.92 -16.51 13.06
C GLU A 130 -0.44 -16.08 13.14
N ILE A 131 0.15 -15.74 12.00
CA ILE A 131 1.52 -15.20 11.90
C ILE A 131 1.62 -13.80 12.55
N GLY A 132 0.53 -13.04 12.56
CA GLY A 132 0.43 -11.74 13.24
C GLY A 132 -0.01 -10.56 12.37
N TYR A 133 -0.51 -10.81 11.15
CA TYR A 133 -1.12 -9.79 10.29
C TYR A 133 -2.63 -9.73 10.56
N PRO A 134 -3.14 -8.70 11.27
CA PRO A 134 -4.55 -8.61 11.61
C PRO A 134 -5.42 -8.59 10.35
N PHE A 135 -6.63 -9.12 10.45
CA PHE A 135 -7.60 -9.03 9.36
C PHE A 135 -7.84 -7.57 8.99
N CYS A 136 -7.85 -7.27 7.69
CA CYS A 136 -8.15 -5.93 7.21
C CYS A 136 -9.60 -5.58 7.52
N THR A 137 -9.82 -4.49 8.26
CA THR A 137 -11.17 -4.00 8.60
C THR A 137 -11.96 -3.55 7.37
N GLY A 138 -11.27 -3.21 6.28
CA GLY A 138 -11.88 -2.93 4.97
C GLY A 138 -12.20 -4.17 4.14
N ASN A 139 -11.95 -5.38 4.68
CA ASN A 139 -12.15 -6.67 4.01
C ASN A 139 -11.43 -6.77 2.65
N ILE A 140 -10.20 -6.26 2.57
CA ILE A 140 -9.34 -6.22 1.36
C ILE A 140 -8.51 -7.51 1.28
N MET A 141 -9.17 -8.66 1.25
CA MET A 141 -8.51 -9.96 1.31
C MET A 141 -9.10 -10.89 0.26
N ALA A 142 -8.31 -11.84 -0.25
CA ALA A 142 -8.75 -12.84 -1.22
C ALA A 142 -9.92 -13.73 -0.73
N SER A 143 -10.21 -13.76 0.57
CA SER A 143 -11.41 -14.37 1.14
C SER A 143 -12.71 -13.64 0.75
N ASN A 144 -12.62 -12.38 0.31
CA ASN A 144 -13.72 -11.57 -0.18
C ASN A 144 -13.79 -11.65 -1.71
N ALA A 145 -14.96 -11.98 -2.26
CA ALA A 145 -15.22 -12.06 -3.70
C ALA A 145 -14.84 -10.77 -4.46
N ARG A 146 -14.87 -9.60 -3.80
CA ARG A 146 -14.42 -8.33 -4.38
C ARG A 146 -12.92 -8.33 -4.73
N TRP A 147 -12.10 -9.12 -4.05
CA TRP A 147 -10.65 -9.16 -4.22
C TRP A 147 -10.15 -10.50 -4.77
N ARG A 148 -11.05 -11.30 -5.36
CA ARG A 148 -10.70 -12.51 -6.10
C ARG A 148 -11.50 -12.65 -7.40
N GLY A 149 -10.99 -13.42 -8.36
CA GLY A 149 -11.73 -13.69 -9.60
C GLY A 149 -10.86 -13.83 -10.83
N THR A 150 -11.50 -14.15 -11.96
CA THR A 150 -10.83 -14.17 -13.27
C THR A 150 -10.53 -12.77 -13.78
N LEU A 151 -9.62 -12.65 -14.76
CA LEU A 151 -9.31 -11.36 -15.38
C LEU A 151 -10.57 -10.66 -15.89
N ALA A 152 -11.47 -11.38 -16.56
CA ALA A 152 -12.75 -10.82 -17.03
C ALA A 152 -13.64 -10.31 -15.87
N MET A 153 -13.73 -11.02 -14.75
CA MET A 153 -14.50 -10.56 -13.59
C MET A 153 -13.92 -9.27 -12.99
N TRP A 154 -12.60 -9.16 -12.96
CA TRP A 154 -11.93 -7.95 -12.51
C TRP A 154 -12.14 -6.78 -13.47
N GLU A 155 -11.97 -6.99 -14.78
CA GLU A 155 -12.20 -5.96 -15.80
C GLU A 155 -13.65 -5.46 -15.77
N ALA A 156 -14.63 -6.36 -15.61
CA ALA A 156 -16.03 -5.99 -15.44
C ALA A 156 -16.26 -5.11 -14.19
N ARG A 157 -15.71 -5.51 -13.03
CA ARG A 157 -15.79 -4.71 -11.79
C ARG A 157 -15.12 -3.34 -11.93
N ILE A 158 -13.96 -3.27 -12.58
CA ILE A 158 -13.25 -2.01 -12.82
C ILE A 158 -14.10 -1.07 -13.67
N GLN A 159 -14.74 -1.59 -14.73
CA GLN A 159 -15.61 -0.81 -15.59
C GLN A 159 -16.86 -0.34 -14.83
N GLU A 160 -17.55 -1.24 -14.13
CA GLU A 160 -18.73 -0.93 -13.31
C GLU A 160 -18.43 0.19 -12.29
N TYR A 161 -17.30 0.08 -11.59
CA TYR A 161 -16.91 1.06 -10.57
C TYR A 161 -16.40 2.38 -11.17
N ALA A 162 -15.92 2.36 -12.41
CA ALA A 162 -15.61 3.57 -13.15
C ALA A 162 -16.87 4.29 -13.64
N ASP A 163 -17.92 3.54 -13.99
CA ASP A 163 -19.22 4.08 -14.42
C ASP A 163 -20.03 4.65 -13.24
N LEU A 164 -19.87 4.08 -12.03
CA LEU A 164 -20.46 4.61 -10.79
C LEU A 164 -19.39 4.90 -9.72
N PRO A 165 -18.59 5.99 -9.86
CA PRO A 165 -17.45 6.26 -8.99
C PRO A 165 -17.86 6.98 -7.71
N ASP A 166 -18.65 6.30 -6.88
CA ASP A 166 -18.85 6.67 -5.48
C ASP A 166 -17.57 6.46 -4.65
N TRP A 167 -17.61 6.78 -3.36
CA TRP A 167 -16.42 6.71 -2.50
C TRP A 167 -15.86 5.29 -2.33
N ASP A 168 -16.72 4.28 -2.26
CA ASP A 168 -16.28 2.91 -2.05
C ASP A 168 -15.70 2.33 -3.35
N ASN A 169 -16.33 2.62 -4.48
CA ASN A 169 -15.87 2.23 -5.81
C ASN A 169 -14.55 2.91 -6.19
N LEU A 170 -14.41 4.21 -5.90
CA LEU A 170 -13.13 4.92 -6.07
C LEU A 170 -12.04 4.31 -5.20
N ARG A 171 -12.34 4.01 -3.93
CA ARG A 171 -11.38 3.35 -3.03
C ARG A 171 -10.92 2.02 -3.61
N PHE A 172 -11.83 1.22 -4.15
CA PHE A 172 -11.45 -0.03 -4.83
C PHE A 172 -10.48 0.22 -5.98
N LEU A 173 -10.80 1.14 -6.89
CA LEU A 173 -9.95 1.45 -8.05
C LEU A 173 -8.54 1.86 -7.58
N LEU A 174 -8.43 2.75 -6.59
CA LEU A 174 -7.13 3.22 -6.10
C LEU A 174 -6.30 2.09 -5.44
N ILE A 175 -6.95 1.15 -4.74
CA ILE A 175 -6.28 -0.02 -4.15
C ILE A 175 -5.86 -1.01 -5.24
N ALA A 176 -6.72 -1.28 -6.22
CA ALA A 176 -6.43 -2.17 -7.35
C ALA A 176 -5.30 -1.62 -8.26
N ALA A 177 -5.22 -0.29 -8.42
CA ALA A 177 -4.11 0.39 -9.10
C ALA A 177 -2.75 0.16 -8.43
N ASP A 178 -2.73 -0.16 -7.14
CA ASP A 178 -1.51 -0.44 -6.39
C ASP A 178 -1.11 -1.92 -6.47
N ALA A 179 -1.89 -2.81 -7.10
CA ALA A 179 -1.67 -4.25 -7.00
C ALA A 179 -0.27 -4.72 -7.46
N ARG A 180 0.36 -5.59 -6.67
CA ARG A 180 1.68 -6.18 -6.98
C ARG A 180 1.66 -7.68 -6.79
N THR A 181 2.09 -8.41 -7.80
CA THR A 181 2.25 -9.88 -7.72
C THR A 181 3.26 -10.25 -6.64
N VAL A 182 2.85 -11.15 -5.74
CA VAL A 182 3.73 -11.85 -4.79
C VAL A 182 4.24 -13.13 -5.42
N ILE A 183 3.33 -13.94 -5.98
CA ILE A 183 3.64 -15.23 -6.62
C ILE A 183 2.62 -15.53 -7.72
N GLY A 184 3.04 -16.27 -8.76
CA GLY A 184 2.20 -16.64 -9.90
C GLY A 184 2.39 -15.74 -11.14
N GLU A 185 1.39 -15.71 -12.01
CA GLU A 185 1.40 -15.07 -13.33
C GLU A 185 1.34 -13.53 -13.23
N LYS A 186 2.51 -12.88 -13.37
CA LYS A 186 2.66 -11.41 -13.25
C LYS A 186 1.81 -10.64 -14.26
N GLY A 187 1.57 -11.21 -15.43
CA GLY A 187 0.80 -10.55 -16.49
C GLY A 187 -0.66 -10.28 -16.10
N LEU A 188 -1.28 -11.12 -15.26
CA LEU A 188 -2.66 -10.92 -14.80
C LEU A 188 -2.78 -9.64 -13.96
N VAL A 189 -1.91 -9.46 -12.96
CA VAL A 189 -1.92 -8.28 -12.09
C VAL A 189 -1.53 -7.01 -12.86
N ALA A 190 -0.61 -7.14 -13.83
CA ALA A 190 -0.27 -6.02 -14.71
C ALA A 190 -1.47 -5.56 -15.56
N LYS A 191 -2.29 -6.49 -16.07
CA LYS A 191 -3.53 -6.17 -16.80
C LYS A 191 -4.54 -5.42 -15.91
N ILE A 192 -4.70 -5.82 -14.64
CA ILE A 192 -5.57 -5.09 -13.70
C ILE A 192 -5.10 -3.65 -13.50
N ARG A 193 -3.81 -3.45 -13.19
CA ARG A 193 -3.26 -2.09 -13.03
C ARG A 193 -3.45 -1.25 -14.28
N GLN A 194 -3.22 -1.83 -15.46
CA GLN A 194 -3.40 -1.15 -16.73
C GLN A 194 -4.88 -0.79 -16.96
N ALA A 195 -5.81 -1.70 -16.68
CA ALA A 195 -7.25 -1.45 -16.81
C ALA A 195 -7.70 -0.28 -15.92
N VAL A 196 -7.27 -0.25 -14.66
CA VAL A 196 -7.56 0.87 -13.76
C VAL A 196 -6.95 2.19 -14.27
N ALA A 197 -5.67 2.18 -14.65
CA ALA A 197 -5.01 3.37 -15.20
C ALA A 197 -5.76 3.90 -16.43
N HIS A 198 -6.20 3.00 -17.31
CA HIS A 198 -6.91 3.33 -18.54
C HIS A 198 -8.25 4.02 -18.29
N VAL A 199 -9.07 3.51 -17.36
CA VAL A 199 -10.38 4.10 -17.04
C VAL A 199 -10.24 5.44 -16.30
N VAL A 200 -9.27 5.56 -15.39
CA VAL A 200 -8.99 6.81 -14.68
C VAL A 200 -8.47 7.89 -15.63
N ALA A 201 -7.54 7.54 -16.54
CA ALA A 201 -7.01 8.46 -17.54
C ALA A 201 -8.08 9.01 -18.49
N ARG A 202 -9.19 8.28 -18.69
CA ARG A 202 -10.28 8.68 -19.60
C ARG A 202 -11.48 9.32 -18.92
N SER A 203 -11.55 9.32 -17.60
CA SER A 203 -12.65 9.91 -16.84
C SER A 203 -12.22 11.20 -16.11
N PRO A 204 -12.53 12.39 -16.67
CA PRO A 204 -12.34 13.66 -15.97
C PRO A 204 -13.02 13.69 -14.59
N TYR A 205 -14.20 13.05 -14.48
CA TYR A 205 -14.95 13.00 -13.24
C TYR A 205 -14.23 12.18 -12.15
N ILE A 206 -13.69 11.00 -12.49
CA ILE A 206 -12.87 10.22 -11.55
C ILE A 206 -11.63 11.02 -11.13
N ARG A 207 -10.92 11.64 -12.09
CA ARG A 207 -9.75 12.47 -11.77
C ARG A 207 -10.07 13.59 -10.80
N TYR A 208 -11.17 14.29 -11.05
CA TYR A 208 -11.68 15.30 -10.14
C TYR A 208 -11.97 14.71 -8.75
N LYS A 209 -12.79 13.66 -8.66
CA LYS A 209 -13.20 13.07 -7.38
C LYS A 209 -12.02 12.59 -6.54
N VAL A 210 -11.01 11.97 -7.16
CA VAL A 210 -9.79 11.55 -6.47
C VAL A 210 -8.93 12.76 -6.05
N SER A 211 -8.84 13.79 -6.90
CA SER A 211 -8.12 15.02 -6.56
C SER A 211 -8.79 15.81 -5.43
N ASP A 212 -10.11 15.85 -5.40
CA ASP A 212 -10.93 16.46 -4.36
C ASP A 212 -10.74 15.72 -3.04
N GLN A 213 -10.61 14.38 -3.07
CA GLN A 213 -10.23 13.60 -1.90
C GLN A 213 -8.87 14.02 -1.33
N ALA A 214 -7.88 14.22 -2.21
CA ALA A 214 -6.54 14.66 -1.79
C ALA A 214 -6.53 16.08 -1.21
N LEU A 215 -7.56 16.88 -1.47
CA LEU A 215 -7.82 18.17 -0.81
C LEU A 215 -8.62 18.03 0.49
N THR A 216 -9.61 17.15 0.54
CA THR A 216 -10.48 16.96 1.72
C THR A 216 -9.76 16.23 2.84
N GLN A 217 -8.81 15.35 2.53
CA GLN A 217 -7.79 14.89 3.47
C GLN A 217 -6.86 16.07 3.80
N LYS A 218 -7.29 16.90 4.74
CA LYS A 218 -6.56 18.10 5.16
C LYS A 218 -5.20 17.68 5.73
N VAL A 219 -4.13 17.98 5.00
CA VAL A 219 -2.76 18.00 5.54
C VAL A 219 -2.80 18.69 6.91
N ALA A 220 -2.14 18.10 7.91
CA ALA A 220 -2.20 18.55 9.30
C ALA A 220 -1.37 19.83 9.53
N LEU A 221 -1.65 20.89 8.75
CA LEU A 221 -1.11 22.23 8.91
C LEU A 221 -2.24 23.20 9.28
N SER A 222 -2.02 23.96 10.34
CA SER A 222 -2.87 25.09 10.71
C SER A 222 -2.75 26.22 9.68
N LEU A 223 -3.68 27.18 9.74
CA LEU A 223 -3.66 28.36 8.87
C LEU A 223 -2.37 29.19 9.03
N LEU A 224 -1.77 29.17 10.23
CA LEU A 224 -0.51 29.83 10.55
C LEU A 224 0.73 28.95 10.27
N GLY A 225 0.56 27.78 9.65
CA GLY A 225 1.67 26.90 9.26
C GLY A 225 2.28 26.06 10.41
N GLY A 226 1.61 25.99 11.56
CA GLY A 226 1.91 25.04 12.63
C GLY A 226 1.34 23.65 12.34
N ILE A 227 1.79 22.62 13.05
CA ILE A 227 1.19 21.28 12.94
C ILE A 227 -0.19 21.33 13.61
N LYS A 228 -1.22 20.87 12.90
CA LYS A 228 -2.58 20.74 13.44
C LYS A 228 -2.61 19.51 14.33
N LEU A 229 -2.89 19.73 15.62
CA LEU A 229 -3.02 18.66 16.60
C LEU A 229 -4.47 18.19 16.72
N GLU A 230 -4.63 16.94 17.09
CA GLU A 230 -5.94 16.36 17.41
C GLU A 230 -6.49 17.00 18.69
N VAL A 231 -7.79 17.21 18.68
CA VAL A 231 -8.55 17.80 19.79
C VAL A 231 -9.34 16.76 20.57
N ASP A 232 -9.48 15.55 20.02
CA ASP A 232 -10.17 14.47 20.71
C ASP A 232 -9.37 14.01 21.94
N PRO A 233 -10.04 13.53 23.00
CA PRO A 233 -9.36 13.16 24.24
C PRO A 233 -8.30 12.05 24.09
N LEU A 234 -8.46 11.15 23.11
CA LEU A 234 -7.58 9.98 22.93
C LEU A 234 -6.24 10.39 22.29
N HIS A 235 -6.25 11.40 21.41
CA HIS A 235 -5.06 11.84 20.67
C HIS A 235 -4.64 13.27 20.96
N LYS A 236 -5.14 13.89 22.03
CA LYS A 236 -4.81 15.27 22.42
C LYS A 236 -3.31 15.51 22.42
N GLY A 237 -2.86 16.54 21.71
CA GLY A 237 -1.43 16.89 21.60
C GLY A 237 -0.64 16.09 20.55
N LYS A 238 -1.30 15.15 19.86
CA LYS A 238 -0.73 14.36 18.77
C LYS A 238 -1.23 14.86 17.41
N PHE A 239 -0.62 14.39 16.34
CA PHE A 239 -1.12 14.55 14.97
C PHE A 239 -1.01 13.22 14.22
N SER A 240 -1.94 12.96 13.29
CA SER A 240 -1.83 11.78 12.43
C SER A 240 -0.72 11.97 11.38
N ILE A 241 0.36 11.18 11.44
CA ILE A 241 1.40 11.18 10.39
C ILE A 241 0.86 10.60 9.08
N LYS A 242 -0.08 9.65 9.18
CA LYS A 242 -0.72 9.00 8.04
C LYS A 242 -1.67 9.95 7.33
N GLU A 243 -2.72 10.41 8.00
CA GLU A 243 -3.74 11.26 7.37
C GLU A 243 -3.23 12.69 7.15
N GLY A 244 -2.35 13.18 8.02
CA GLY A 244 -1.82 14.54 7.96
C GLY A 244 -0.66 14.75 6.99
N LEU A 245 0.00 13.69 6.51
CA LEU A 245 1.17 13.81 5.62
C LEU A 245 1.25 12.71 4.56
N TYR A 246 1.28 11.43 4.96
CA TYR A 246 1.56 10.31 4.05
C TYR A 246 0.45 10.06 3.03
N SER A 247 -0.80 9.86 3.48
CA SER A 247 -1.94 9.53 2.62
C SER A 247 -2.21 10.60 1.54
N PRO A 248 -2.26 11.91 1.86
CA PRO A 248 -2.48 12.93 0.84
C PRO A 248 -1.38 12.97 -0.22
N LEU A 249 -0.12 12.75 0.18
CA LEU A 249 1.04 12.72 -0.71
C LEU A 249 0.94 11.55 -1.69
N VAL A 250 0.71 10.34 -1.19
CA VAL A 250 0.53 9.13 -2.00
C VAL A 250 -0.66 9.27 -2.94
N ASN A 251 -1.79 9.81 -2.47
CA ASN A 251 -2.99 9.98 -3.27
C ASN A 251 -2.77 10.98 -4.42
N CYS A 252 -2.04 12.08 -4.19
CA CYS A 252 -1.68 13.02 -5.25
C CYS A 252 -0.79 12.35 -6.31
N VAL A 253 0.30 11.69 -5.90
CA VAL A 253 1.19 10.99 -6.84
C VAL A 253 0.43 9.92 -7.62
N ARG A 254 -0.44 9.15 -6.94
CA ARG A 254 -1.28 8.12 -7.57
C ARG A 254 -2.16 8.73 -8.65
N ILE A 255 -2.90 9.81 -8.38
CA ILE A 255 -3.82 10.36 -9.38
C ILE A 255 -3.09 10.97 -10.56
N TRP A 256 -1.94 11.63 -10.34
CA TRP A 256 -1.10 12.10 -11.45
C TRP A 256 -0.63 10.94 -12.34
N ALA A 257 -0.12 9.88 -11.74
CA ALA A 257 0.34 8.70 -12.48
C ALA A 257 -0.79 8.05 -13.28
N LEU A 258 -1.92 7.77 -12.64
CA LEU A 258 -3.07 7.15 -13.30
C LEU A 258 -3.64 8.03 -14.41
N SER A 259 -3.66 9.35 -14.22
CA SER A 259 -4.11 10.30 -15.26
C SER A 259 -3.22 10.28 -16.51
N MET A 260 -1.96 9.85 -16.36
CA MET A 260 -0.98 9.72 -17.45
C MET A 260 -0.88 8.27 -17.98
N ASP A 261 -1.87 7.43 -17.66
CA ASP A 261 -1.95 6.01 -18.01
C ASP A 261 -0.73 5.20 -17.50
N VAL A 262 -0.24 5.55 -16.31
CA VAL A 262 0.87 4.86 -15.64
C VAL A 262 0.34 3.85 -14.64
N GLY A 263 0.35 2.57 -15.01
CA GLY A 263 -0.03 1.45 -14.15
C GLY A 263 1.09 0.97 -13.21
N GLU A 264 1.89 1.84 -12.62
CA GLU A 264 2.97 1.47 -11.66
C GLU A 264 2.44 1.53 -10.22
N PRO A 265 2.67 0.55 -9.33
CA PRO A 265 2.20 0.60 -7.96
C PRO A 265 3.07 1.46 -7.03
N SER A 266 4.40 1.39 -7.14
CA SER A 266 5.28 2.08 -6.18
C SER A 266 5.19 3.60 -6.35
N THR A 267 5.03 4.34 -5.24
CA THR A 267 4.94 5.81 -5.29
C THR A 267 6.23 6.43 -5.84
N THR A 268 7.40 5.93 -5.47
CA THR A 268 8.68 6.42 -6.00
C THR A 268 8.80 6.14 -7.50
N LYS A 269 8.43 4.94 -7.94
CA LYS A 269 8.42 4.60 -9.38
C LYS A 269 7.37 5.38 -10.17
N ARG A 270 6.21 5.70 -9.59
CA ARG A 270 5.25 6.63 -10.20
C ARG A 270 5.86 7.99 -10.46
N ILE A 271 6.63 8.53 -9.50
CA ILE A 271 7.32 9.82 -9.66
C ILE A 271 8.36 9.74 -10.78
N GLU A 272 9.17 8.66 -10.84
CA GLU A 272 10.10 8.42 -11.94
C GLU A 272 9.39 8.42 -13.30
N ARG A 273 8.28 7.68 -13.42
CA ARG A 273 7.46 7.62 -14.65
C ARG A 273 6.84 8.96 -15.04
N LEU A 274 6.44 9.78 -14.07
CA LEU A 274 5.90 11.12 -14.31
C LEU A 274 6.98 12.07 -14.87
N ILE A 275 8.23 11.93 -14.42
CA ILE A 275 9.37 12.67 -14.98
C ILE A 275 9.67 12.19 -16.41
N GLU A 276 9.74 10.86 -16.62
CA GLU A 276 9.98 10.26 -17.95
C GLU A 276 8.95 10.72 -18.98
N LYS A 277 7.68 10.80 -18.58
CA LYS A 277 6.57 11.30 -19.41
C LYS A 277 6.55 12.82 -19.56
N LYS A 278 7.50 13.55 -18.95
CA LYS A 278 7.55 15.02 -18.91
C LYS A 278 6.30 15.67 -18.29
N ALA A 279 5.51 14.91 -17.52
CA ALA A 279 4.38 15.44 -16.78
C ALA A 279 4.88 16.27 -15.59
N TRP A 280 5.97 15.83 -14.94
CA TRP A 280 6.63 16.53 -13.84
C TRP A 280 8.08 16.89 -14.19
N THR A 281 8.56 18.01 -13.66
CA THR A 281 9.99 18.36 -13.66
C THR A 281 10.69 17.70 -12.47
N LYS A 282 12.02 17.59 -12.54
CA LYS A 282 12.83 17.14 -11.39
C LYS A 282 12.66 18.09 -10.20
N ASP A 283 12.55 19.39 -10.45
CA ASP A 283 12.38 20.41 -9.41
C ASP A 283 11.06 20.25 -8.65
N LEU A 284 9.99 19.80 -9.31
CA LEU A 284 8.75 19.43 -8.64
C LEU A 284 8.89 18.09 -7.87
N ALA A 285 9.53 17.11 -8.49
CA ALA A 285 9.59 15.74 -7.97
C ALA A 285 10.51 15.55 -6.76
N LEU A 286 11.68 16.21 -6.71
CA LEU A 286 12.66 16.00 -5.65
C LEU A 286 12.13 16.39 -4.25
N PRO A 287 11.46 17.55 -4.06
CA PRO A 287 10.83 17.86 -2.77
C PRO A 287 9.75 16.86 -2.37
N ILE A 288 9.00 16.32 -3.33
CA ILE A 288 7.93 15.33 -3.09
C ILE A 288 8.54 14.00 -2.61
N LEU A 289 9.65 13.56 -3.22
CA LEU A 289 10.40 12.37 -2.77
C LEU A 289 10.94 12.56 -1.35
N ALA A 290 11.51 13.74 -1.04
CA ALA A 290 11.99 14.04 0.31
C ALA A 290 10.85 14.10 1.35
N ALA A 291 9.68 14.62 0.96
CA ALA A 291 8.49 14.60 1.80
C ALA A 291 7.97 13.18 2.06
N LEU A 292 8.01 12.30 1.04
CA LEU A 292 7.62 10.89 1.16
C LEU A 292 8.56 10.14 2.09
N GLU A 293 9.87 10.29 1.89
CA GLU A 293 10.88 9.70 2.77
C GLU A 293 10.67 10.17 4.22
N THR A 294 10.44 11.46 4.44
CA THR A 294 10.17 12.01 5.77
C THR A 294 8.92 11.37 6.39
N ALA A 295 7.84 11.23 5.62
CA ALA A 295 6.61 10.62 6.09
C ALA A 295 6.82 9.16 6.52
N LEU A 296 7.51 8.38 5.67
CA LEU A 296 7.83 6.98 5.94
C LEU A 296 8.76 6.83 7.14
N TYR A 297 9.79 7.67 7.26
CA TYR A 297 10.73 7.67 8.37
C TYR A 297 10.03 7.85 9.72
N PHE A 298 9.27 8.95 9.88
CA PHE A 298 8.63 9.26 11.16
C PHE A 298 7.53 8.26 11.50
N ARG A 299 6.79 7.77 10.50
CA ARG A 299 5.77 6.74 10.69
C ARG A 299 6.39 5.41 11.14
N LEU A 300 7.45 4.97 10.48
CA LEU A 300 8.13 3.73 10.83
C LEU A 300 8.79 3.81 12.22
N ARG A 301 9.47 4.93 12.51
CA ARG A 301 10.08 5.19 13.82
C ARG A 301 9.05 5.18 14.95
N HIS A 302 7.89 5.80 14.73
CA HIS A 302 6.77 5.80 15.66
C HIS A 302 6.27 4.38 15.94
N HIS A 303 5.96 3.62 14.88
CA HIS A 303 5.48 2.24 15.03
C HIS A 303 6.49 1.35 15.75
N VAL A 304 7.78 1.45 15.41
CA VAL A 304 8.87 0.71 16.09
C VAL A 304 8.89 1.04 17.59
N LYS A 305 8.84 2.33 17.94
CA LYS A 305 8.82 2.74 19.35
C LYS A 305 7.62 2.15 20.10
N MET A 306 6.42 2.21 19.51
CA MET A 306 5.21 1.66 20.13
C MET A 306 5.32 0.14 20.30
N ALA A 307 5.76 -0.57 19.27
CA ALA A 307 5.94 -2.01 19.28
C ALA A 307 6.92 -2.46 20.37
N LEU A 308 8.08 -1.83 20.45
CA LEU A 308 9.10 -2.13 21.48
C LEU A 308 8.65 -1.76 22.90
N SER A 309 7.67 -0.84 23.03
CA SER A 309 7.08 -0.46 24.32
C SER A 309 5.84 -1.29 24.68
N GLY A 310 5.48 -2.29 23.88
CA GLY A 310 4.26 -3.11 24.09
C GLY A 310 2.95 -2.33 23.91
N GLN A 311 2.96 -1.19 23.23
CA GLN A 311 1.77 -0.37 22.98
C GLN A 311 1.04 -0.84 21.72
N THR A 312 -0.27 -0.60 21.68
CA THR A 312 -1.06 -0.80 20.45
C THR A 312 -0.64 0.22 19.41
N ILE A 313 -0.17 -0.24 18.25
CA ILE A 313 0.38 0.61 17.20
C ILE A 313 -0.73 1.48 16.58
N ASP A 314 -0.48 2.77 16.48
CA ASP A 314 -1.32 3.77 15.81
C ASP A 314 -0.48 4.69 14.91
N ASP A 315 -1.13 5.60 14.17
CA ASP A 315 -0.47 6.60 13.33
C ASP A 315 -0.40 8.01 13.99
N TYR A 316 -0.60 8.13 15.30
CA TYR A 316 -0.67 9.41 16.01
C TYR A 316 0.62 9.72 16.78
N VAL A 317 1.40 10.66 16.23
CA VAL A 317 2.70 11.06 16.78
C VAL A 317 2.51 12.23 17.74
N SER A 318 3.04 12.12 18.95
CA SER A 318 3.07 13.23 19.92
C SER A 318 4.09 14.28 19.50
N ILE A 319 3.68 15.55 19.52
CA ILE A 319 4.58 16.66 19.17
C ILE A 319 5.74 16.79 20.17
N ASP A 320 5.51 16.45 21.44
CA ASP A 320 6.48 16.58 22.53
C ASP A 320 7.61 15.55 22.44
N GLU A 321 7.45 14.53 21.60
CA GLU A 321 8.47 13.52 21.33
C GLU A 321 9.41 13.90 20.19
N LEU A 322 9.18 15.05 19.56
CA LEU A 322 9.94 15.55 18.42
C LEU A 322 10.81 16.74 18.84
N SER A 323 12.09 16.69 18.49
CA SER A 323 12.98 17.85 18.54
C SER A 323 12.53 18.96 17.59
N ASP A 324 12.97 20.20 17.82
CA ASP A 324 12.63 21.32 16.94
C ASP A 324 13.05 21.11 15.49
N ALA A 325 14.20 20.47 15.27
CA ALA A 325 14.68 20.11 13.94
C ALA A 325 13.76 19.09 13.24
N GLU A 326 13.26 18.09 13.98
CA GLU A 326 12.30 17.11 13.47
C GLU A 326 10.93 17.74 13.19
N ARG A 327 10.45 18.61 14.10
CA ARG A 327 9.21 19.38 13.91
C ARG A 327 9.30 20.21 12.61
N GLU A 328 10.42 20.88 12.38
CA GLU A 328 10.61 21.65 11.14
C GLU A 328 10.76 20.75 9.90
N ARG A 329 11.38 19.57 10.00
CA ARG A 329 11.42 18.59 8.90
C ARG A 329 10.02 18.13 8.50
N ILE A 330 9.18 17.77 9.46
CA ILE A 330 7.79 17.37 9.22
C ILE A 330 6.98 18.52 8.64
N LYS A 331 7.09 19.73 9.20
CA LYS A 331 6.40 20.91 8.65
C LYS A 331 6.80 21.20 7.21
N ARG A 332 8.09 21.08 6.85
CA ARG A 332 8.53 21.23 5.44
C ARG A 332 7.88 20.19 4.55
N ALA A 333 7.88 18.91 4.95
CA ALA A 333 7.21 17.84 4.20
C ALA A 333 5.70 18.12 4.03
N MET A 334 5.02 18.55 5.09
CA MET A 334 3.60 18.90 5.03
C MET A 334 3.33 20.10 4.11
N ARG A 335 4.21 21.11 4.08
CA ARG A 335 4.09 22.25 3.16
C ARG A 335 4.20 21.80 1.69
N VAL A 336 5.15 20.91 1.39
CA VAL A 336 5.28 20.30 0.06
C VAL A 336 4.02 19.52 -0.31
N THR A 337 3.52 18.66 0.59
CA THR A 337 2.28 17.91 0.37
C THR A 337 1.10 18.83 0.12
N LYS A 338 0.95 19.91 0.90
CA LYS A 338 -0.11 20.91 0.71
C LYS A 338 -0.01 21.60 -0.66
N GLN A 339 1.19 21.99 -1.08
CA GLN A 339 1.43 22.56 -2.40
C GLN A 339 1.09 21.57 -3.51
N LEU A 340 1.49 20.31 -3.36
CA LEU A 340 1.16 19.25 -4.32
C LEU A 340 -0.35 19.03 -4.41
N SER A 341 -1.08 18.98 -3.29
CA SER A 341 -2.55 18.87 -3.30
C SER A 341 -3.20 20.04 -4.05
N GLN A 342 -2.71 21.27 -3.84
CA GLN A 342 -3.20 22.45 -4.55
C GLN A 342 -2.93 22.39 -6.06
N ILE A 343 -1.72 21.98 -6.47
CA ILE A 343 -1.37 21.79 -7.89
C ILE A 343 -2.24 20.69 -8.51
N THR A 344 -2.42 19.58 -7.79
CA THR A 344 -3.24 18.44 -8.24
C THR A 344 -4.70 18.84 -8.47
N ALA A 345 -5.29 19.61 -7.56
CA ALA A 345 -6.66 20.09 -7.72
C ALA A 345 -6.83 21.07 -8.88
N ARG A 346 -5.84 21.93 -9.13
CA ARG A 346 -5.84 22.82 -10.31
C ARG A 346 -5.71 22.05 -11.61
N GLN A 347 -4.94 20.96 -11.60
CA GLN A 347 -4.76 20.09 -12.77
C GLN A 347 -6.01 19.28 -13.10
N PHE A 348 -6.75 18.85 -12.08
CA PHE A 348 -7.92 17.98 -12.21
C PHE A 348 -9.17 18.66 -11.64
N PRO A 349 -9.62 19.79 -12.22
CA PRO A 349 -10.78 20.51 -11.71
C PRO A 349 -12.07 19.71 -11.93
N ARG A 350 -13.14 20.11 -11.23
CA ARG A 350 -14.47 19.58 -11.47
C ARG A 350 -14.84 19.74 -12.96
N PRO A 351 -15.25 18.66 -13.66
CA PRO A 351 -15.75 18.79 -15.02
C PRO A 351 -16.98 19.69 -15.05
N GLY A 352 -17.07 20.51 -16.11
CA GLY A 352 -18.21 21.38 -16.38
C GLY A 352 -19.47 20.63 -16.79
#